data_AF-A0A9X7HA21-F1
#
_entry.id   AF-A0A9X7HA21-F1
#
_cell.length_a   1.000
_cell.length_b   1.000
_cell.length_c   1.000
_cell.angle_alpha   90.00
_cell.angle_beta   90.00
_cell.angle_gamma   90.00
#
_symmetry.space_group_name_H-M   'P 1'
#
loop_
_entity.id
_entity.type
_entity.pdbx_description
1 polymer ?
#
loop_
_entity_poly.entity_id
_entity_poly.type
_entity_poly.pdbx_seq_one_letter_code
_entity_poly.pdbx_strand_id
1 'polypeptide(L)'
;AGATGATGPTGPTPITSTKIFVFEGTATGFQRIVGSPGATSQTIPITIGATGTIVGFTASVNINNLPVGSYTFQICVNVINNAVAPAVANIISTITFTNTAVMSGTFIFSIRPTDVGPQPVLFSNATPYAPAPATVTWTTNIPGNPLARNDALSLFLIGNLTQSAVYGVAASTAI
;
A
#
# COMPACT_ATOMS: atom_id res chain seq x y z
N ALA A 1 -1.25 -49.29 -22.36
CA ALA A 1 -0.99 -47.88 -22.00
C ALA A 1 -0.49 -47.16 -23.24
N GLY A 2 -1.06 -46.02 -23.60
CA GLY A 2 -0.62 -45.21 -24.75
C GLY A 2 0.57 -44.32 -24.39
N ALA A 3 1.42 -44.00 -25.37
CA ALA A 3 2.57 -43.12 -25.17
C ALA A 3 2.12 -41.70 -24.79
N THR A 4 2.77 -41.11 -23.79
CA THR A 4 2.57 -39.71 -23.42
C THR A 4 2.90 -38.81 -24.62
N GLY A 5 1.99 -37.89 -24.95
CA GLY A 5 2.18 -36.95 -26.05
C GLY A 5 3.36 -36.00 -25.84
N ALA A 6 3.84 -35.39 -26.91
CA ALA A 6 4.95 -34.43 -26.85
C ALA A 6 4.59 -33.23 -25.97
N THR A 7 5.53 -32.81 -25.10
CA THR A 7 5.42 -31.58 -24.31
C THR A 7 5.26 -30.39 -25.26
N GLY A 8 4.25 -29.56 -25.03
CA GLY A 8 4.01 -28.34 -25.81
C GLY A 8 5.14 -27.31 -25.65
N PRO A 9 5.18 -26.28 -26.50
CA PRO A 9 6.18 -25.22 -26.41
C PRO A 9 6.10 -24.51 -25.05
N THR A 10 7.25 -24.29 -24.42
CA THR A 10 7.33 -23.48 -23.20
C THR A 10 7.21 -22.00 -23.58
N GLY A 11 6.37 -21.25 -22.87
CA GLY A 11 6.21 -19.82 -23.08
C GLY A 11 7.47 -19.02 -22.71
N PRO A 12 7.54 -17.73 -23.08
CA PRO A 12 8.68 -16.88 -22.73
C PRO A 12 8.84 -16.79 -21.20
N THR A 13 10.08 -16.81 -20.74
CA THR A 13 10.41 -16.62 -19.32
C THR A 13 10.01 -15.21 -18.89
N PRO A 14 9.20 -15.04 -17.81
CA PRO A 14 8.91 -13.72 -17.27
C PRO A 14 10.21 -13.02 -16.84
N ILE A 15 10.31 -11.72 -17.15
CA ILE A 15 11.44 -10.86 -16.74
C ILE A 15 11.11 -9.97 -15.55
N THR A 16 9.86 -9.99 -15.07
CA THR A 16 9.39 -9.22 -13.91
C THR A 16 8.51 -10.05 -12.99
N SER A 17 8.51 -9.69 -11.71
CA SER A 17 7.68 -10.30 -10.67
C SER A 17 7.03 -9.22 -9.82
N THR A 18 5.71 -9.34 -9.61
CA THR A 18 4.98 -8.48 -8.68
C THR A 18 4.99 -9.09 -7.30
N LYS A 19 5.40 -8.31 -6.29
CA LYS A 19 5.36 -8.66 -4.87
C LYS A 19 4.54 -7.64 -4.10
N ILE A 20 3.90 -8.08 -3.02
CA ILE A 20 3.17 -7.20 -2.10
C ILE A 20 3.91 -7.15 -0.77
N PHE A 21 4.20 -5.94 -0.30
CA PHE A 21 4.77 -5.68 1.01
C PHE A 21 3.64 -5.27 1.94
N VAL A 22 3.48 -6.01 3.04
CA VAL A 22 2.35 -5.81 3.95
C VAL A 22 2.82 -5.05 5.18
N PHE A 23 2.09 -3.98 5.50
CA PHE A 23 2.28 -3.17 6.67
C PHE A 23 1.05 -3.26 7.58
N GLU A 24 1.27 -3.13 8.87
CA GLU A 24 0.25 -3.05 9.91
C GLU A 24 0.55 -1.86 10.82
N GLY A 25 -0.49 -1.26 11.36
CA GLY A 25 -0.34 -0.10 12.20
C GLY A 25 -1.60 0.73 12.19
N THR A 26 -1.80 1.45 13.27
CA THR A 26 -3.03 2.23 13.50
C THR A 26 -2.73 3.66 13.91
N ALA A 27 -1.46 3.97 14.18
CA ALA A 27 -1.01 5.29 14.56
C ALA A 27 -0.54 6.10 13.33
N THR A 28 -0.70 7.41 13.42
CA THR A 28 0.05 8.34 12.56
C THR A 28 1.55 8.06 12.70
N GLY A 29 2.27 8.08 11.59
CA GLY A 29 3.69 7.80 11.55
C GLY A 29 4.05 6.65 10.62
N PHE A 30 5.23 6.07 10.83
CA PHE A 30 5.67 4.90 10.07
C PHE A 30 4.90 3.65 10.47
N GLN A 31 4.44 2.91 9.48
CA GLN A 31 3.71 1.67 9.69
C GLN A 31 4.69 0.51 9.87
N ARG A 32 4.31 -0.45 10.71
CA ARG A 32 5.13 -1.62 11.02
C ARG A 32 5.06 -2.62 9.87
N ILE A 33 6.17 -3.29 9.55
CA ILE A 33 6.16 -4.41 8.61
C ILE A 33 5.47 -5.61 9.28
N VAL A 34 4.51 -6.25 8.60
CA VAL A 34 3.83 -7.43 9.16
C VAL A 34 4.84 -8.54 9.47
N GLY A 35 4.75 -9.10 10.68
CA GLY A 35 5.63 -10.18 11.15
C GLY A 35 6.97 -9.71 11.74
N SER A 36 7.20 -8.40 11.84
CA SER A 36 8.40 -7.86 12.50
C SER A 36 8.25 -7.84 14.04
N PRO A 37 9.29 -8.24 14.80
CA PRO A 37 9.20 -8.34 16.26
C PRO A 37 9.32 -6.98 16.95
N GLY A 38 8.21 -6.50 17.53
CA GLY A 38 8.19 -5.38 18.48
C GLY A 38 7.63 -4.06 17.94
N ALA A 39 7.46 -3.09 18.84
CA ALA A 39 6.87 -1.77 18.53
C ALA A 39 7.84 -0.84 17.76
N THR A 40 9.15 -1.06 17.90
CA THR A 40 10.21 -0.30 17.21
C THR A 40 10.39 -0.74 15.76
N SER A 41 9.77 -1.84 15.31
CA SER A 41 9.87 -2.28 13.92
C SER A 41 9.23 -1.33 12.91
N GLN A 42 8.48 -0.32 13.38
CA GLN A 42 8.02 0.81 12.58
C GLN A 42 9.19 1.63 11.98
N THR A 43 10.40 1.57 12.57
CA THR A 43 11.57 2.30 12.07
C THR A 43 12.44 1.48 11.12
N ILE A 44 12.11 0.21 10.88
CA ILE A 44 12.91 -0.69 10.03
C ILE A 44 12.24 -0.75 8.65
N PRO A 45 12.90 -0.24 7.59
CA PRO A 45 12.36 -0.32 6.24
C PRO A 45 12.54 -1.73 5.65
N ILE A 46 11.77 -2.04 4.60
CA ILE A 46 11.96 -3.25 3.80
C ILE A 46 12.85 -2.94 2.59
N THR A 47 13.90 -3.73 2.39
CA THR A 47 14.85 -3.50 1.30
C THR A 47 14.36 -4.12 -0.01
N ILE A 48 14.44 -3.37 -1.11
CA ILE A 48 14.09 -3.85 -2.45
C ILE A 48 15.24 -4.62 -3.09
N GLY A 49 14.96 -5.82 -3.60
CA GLY A 49 15.98 -6.71 -4.18
C GLY A 49 16.43 -6.37 -5.61
N ALA A 50 15.61 -5.65 -6.38
CA ALA A 50 15.85 -5.34 -7.78
C ALA A 50 15.13 -4.06 -8.22
N THR A 51 15.59 -3.44 -9.31
CA THR A 51 14.95 -2.24 -9.89
C THR A 51 13.51 -2.54 -10.33
N GLY A 52 12.61 -1.58 -10.14
CA GLY A 52 11.20 -1.77 -10.41
C GLY A 52 10.38 -0.50 -10.25
N THR A 53 9.09 -0.70 -10.01
CA THR A 53 8.11 0.38 -9.84
C THR A 53 7.00 -0.04 -8.88
N ILE A 54 6.43 0.92 -8.16
CA ILE A 54 5.20 0.73 -7.40
C ILE A 54 4.02 0.69 -8.36
N VAL A 55 3.23 -0.39 -8.28
CA VAL A 55 2.12 -0.68 -9.21
C VAL A 55 0.75 -0.70 -8.53
N GLY A 56 0.68 -0.59 -7.20
CA GLY A 56 -0.60 -0.50 -6.52
C GLY A 56 -0.49 -0.37 -5.01
N PHE A 57 -1.62 -0.01 -4.41
CA PHE A 57 -1.82 0.10 -2.98
C PHE A 57 -3.16 -0.50 -2.60
N THR A 58 -3.20 -1.21 -1.47
CA THR A 58 -4.42 -1.75 -0.88
C THR A 58 -4.49 -1.40 0.58
N ALA A 59 -5.69 -1.21 1.11
CA ALA A 59 -5.91 -0.97 2.52
C ALA A 59 -7.18 -1.66 2.99
N SER A 60 -7.13 -2.13 4.23
CA SER A 60 -8.28 -2.57 5.01
C SER A 60 -8.17 -1.94 6.38
N VAL A 61 -9.18 -1.16 6.77
CA VAL A 61 -9.18 -0.37 8.01
C VAL A 61 -10.49 -0.60 8.74
N ASN A 62 -10.42 -1.16 9.94
CA ASN A 62 -11.55 -1.24 10.86
C ASN A 62 -11.44 -0.14 11.90
N ILE A 63 -12.49 0.67 12.00
CA ILE A 63 -12.52 1.83 12.88
C ILE A 63 -13.94 2.16 13.32
N ASN A 64 -14.10 2.46 14.60
CA ASN A 64 -15.29 3.09 15.16
C ASN A 64 -15.21 4.61 15.04
N ASN A 65 -16.28 5.22 14.53
CA ASN A 65 -16.51 6.65 14.47
C ASN A 65 -15.41 7.41 13.73
N LEU A 66 -15.00 6.90 12.56
CA LEU A 66 -14.08 7.60 11.65
C LEU A 66 -14.63 8.99 11.35
N PRO A 67 -13.92 10.07 11.71
CA PRO A 67 -14.35 11.42 11.40
C PRO A 67 -14.36 11.70 9.90
N VAL A 68 -15.14 12.71 9.50
CA VAL A 68 -15.04 13.34 8.19
C VAL A 68 -13.65 13.94 8.03
N GLY A 69 -12.98 13.68 6.92
CA GLY A 69 -11.64 14.19 6.67
C GLY A 69 -10.87 13.40 5.62
N SER A 70 -9.61 13.77 5.46
CA SER A 70 -8.66 13.13 4.56
C SER A 70 -7.54 12.45 5.36
N TYR A 71 -7.21 11.24 4.95
CA TYR A 71 -6.17 10.40 5.52
C TYR A 71 -5.20 10.07 4.40
N THR A 72 -3.91 10.32 4.63
CA THR A 72 -2.90 10.26 3.58
C THR A 72 -1.89 9.17 3.88
N PHE A 73 -1.64 8.32 2.89
CA PHE A 73 -0.62 7.29 2.90
C PHE A 73 0.49 7.70 1.95
N GLN A 74 1.72 7.72 2.44
CA GLN A 74 2.90 8.06 1.67
C GLN A 74 3.76 6.81 1.54
N ILE A 75 4.01 6.41 0.30
CA ILE A 75 4.96 5.36 -0.03
C ILE A 75 6.32 6.02 -0.17
N CYS A 76 7.26 5.63 0.69
CA CYS A 76 8.54 6.32 0.82
C CYS A 76 9.71 5.39 0.62
N VAL A 77 10.82 5.93 0.11
CA VAL A 77 12.11 5.24 0.02
C VAL A 77 13.23 6.04 0.65
N ASN A 78 14.18 5.33 1.25
CA ASN A 78 15.45 5.87 1.73
C ASN A 78 15.26 7.03 2.73
N VAL A 79 14.23 6.93 3.58
CA VAL A 79 14.02 7.86 4.68
C VAL A 79 15.13 7.66 5.72
N ILE A 80 15.70 8.76 6.22
CA ILE A 80 16.78 8.71 7.22
C ILE A 80 16.30 8.05 8.51
N ASN A 81 17.20 7.35 9.19
CA ASN A 81 16.90 6.75 10.48
C ASN A 81 16.44 7.81 11.49
N ASN A 82 15.46 7.46 12.34
CA ASN A 82 14.84 8.33 13.35
C ASN A 82 14.08 9.56 12.79
N ALA A 83 13.83 9.63 11.49
CA ALA A 83 12.93 10.65 10.96
C ALA A 83 11.55 10.52 11.61
N VAL A 84 10.96 11.64 12.01
CA VAL A 84 9.57 11.68 12.49
C VAL A 84 8.55 11.76 11.33
N ALA A 85 9.02 12.19 10.16
CA ALA A 85 8.26 12.26 8.91
C ALA A 85 9.21 12.18 7.71
N PRO A 86 8.76 11.68 6.54
CA PRO A 86 9.57 11.63 5.34
C PRO A 86 9.81 13.03 4.76
N ALA A 87 11.00 13.25 4.20
CA ALA A 87 11.24 14.43 3.36
C ALA A 87 10.55 14.25 2.00
N VAL A 88 10.19 15.35 1.33
CA VAL A 88 9.47 15.30 0.03
C VAL A 88 10.21 14.46 -1.01
N ALA A 89 11.55 14.55 -1.04
CA ALA A 89 12.39 13.78 -1.96
C ALA A 89 12.35 12.25 -1.72
N ASN A 90 11.92 11.82 -0.53
CA ASN A 90 11.76 10.40 -0.19
C ASN A 90 10.38 9.86 -0.53
N ILE A 91 9.40 10.70 -0.88
CA ILE A 91 8.02 10.29 -1.14
C ILE A 91 7.88 9.95 -2.63
N ILE A 92 7.63 8.68 -2.93
CA ILE A 92 7.40 8.21 -4.30
C ILE A 92 5.97 8.52 -4.73
N SER A 93 5.03 8.19 -3.86
CA SER A 93 3.60 8.26 -4.15
C SER A 93 2.81 8.65 -2.91
N THR A 94 1.70 9.35 -3.15
CA THR A 94 0.76 9.78 -2.13
C THR A 94 -0.62 9.23 -2.47
N ILE A 95 -1.23 8.52 -1.54
CA ILE A 95 -2.61 8.02 -1.63
C ILE A 95 -3.45 8.79 -0.63
N THR A 96 -4.58 9.35 -1.07
CA THR A 96 -5.49 10.10 -0.21
C THR A 96 -6.83 9.40 -0.13
N PHE A 97 -7.19 8.95 1.07
CA PHE A 97 -8.52 8.46 1.41
C PHE A 97 -9.35 9.61 1.98
N THR A 98 -10.45 9.96 1.33
CA THR A 98 -11.35 11.03 1.76
C THR A 98 -12.68 10.44 2.18
N ASN A 99 -13.08 10.69 3.42
CA ASN A 99 -14.35 10.25 3.99
C ASN A 99 -15.25 11.46 4.24
N THR A 100 -16.50 11.41 3.77
CA THR A 100 -17.44 12.54 3.87
C THR A 100 -18.56 12.34 4.90
N ALA A 101 -18.61 11.19 5.58
CA ALA A 101 -19.58 10.93 6.65
C ALA A 101 -18.94 10.24 7.86
N VAL A 102 -19.43 10.52 9.07
CA VAL A 102 -18.96 9.80 10.27
C VAL A 102 -19.46 8.35 10.21
N MET A 103 -18.55 7.38 10.30
CA MET A 103 -18.86 5.98 10.03
C MET A 103 -18.06 5.02 10.92
N SER A 104 -18.67 3.87 11.23
CA SER A 104 -18.06 2.81 12.07
C SER A 104 -18.13 1.46 11.37
N GLY A 105 -16.99 0.84 11.10
CA GLY A 105 -16.92 -0.45 10.41
C GLY A 105 -15.58 -0.66 9.71
N THR A 106 -15.57 -1.59 8.75
CA THR A 106 -14.40 -1.92 7.94
C THR A 106 -14.48 -1.25 6.59
N PHE A 107 -13.52 -0.40 6.27
CA PHE A 107 -13.30 0.18 4.96
C PHE A 107 -12.25 -0.65 4.21
N ILE A 108 -12.52 -0.97 2.95
CA ILE A 108 -11.54 -1.60 2.06
C ILE A 108 -11.46 -0.82 0.75
N PHE A 109 -10.24 -0.67 0.24
CA PHE A 109 -10.00 -0.09 -1.06
C PHE A 109 -8.68 -0.57 -1.67
N SER A 110 -8.60 -0.46 -2.99
CA SER A 110 -7.38 -0.66 -3.76
C SER A 110 -7.28 0.43 -4.81
N ILE A 111 -6.07 0.89 -5.09
CA ILE A 111 -5.83 1.91 -6.11
C ILE A 111 -4.47 1.70 -6.78
N ARG A 112 -4.40 2.08 -8.05
CA ARG A 112 -3.20 2.01 -8.89
C ARG A 112 -2.78 3.42 -9.32
N PRO A 113 -1.49 3.64 -9.63
CA PRO A 113 -1.01 4.90 -10.17
C PRO A 113 -1.61 5.28 -11.53
N THR A 114 -2.18 4.31 -12.25
CA THR A 114 -2.84 4.50 -13.55
C THR A 114 -4.33 4.83 -13.43
N ASP A 115 -4.91 4.74 -12.24
CA ASP A 115 -6.34 5.01 -12.06
C ASP A 115 -6.60 6.52 -12.20
N VAL A 116 -7.62 6.87 -12.99
CA VAL A 116 -7.96 8.26 -13.28
C VAL A 116 -9.09 8.70 -12.35
N GLY A 117 -8.82 9.74 -11.57
CA GLY A 117 -9.80 10.34 -10.66
C GLY A 117 -10.11 9.49 -9.41
N PRO A 118 -11.08 9.94 -8.59
CA PRO A 118 -11.44 9.26 -7.35
C PRO A 118 -12.03 7.87 -7.59
N GLN A 119 -11.47 6.87 -6.91
CA GLN A 119 -11.96 5.49 -6.92
C GLN A 119 -12.86 5.22 -5.71
N PRO A 120 -13.84 4.31 -5.84
CA PRO A 120 -14.77 4.00 -4.77
C PRO A 120 -14.09 3.27 -3.61
N VAL A 121 -14.57 3.53 -2.39
CA VAL A 121 -14.22 2.77 -1.19
C VAL A 121 -15.41 1.90 -0.81
N LEU A 122 -15.16 0.64 -0.47
CA LEU A 122 -16.20 -0.25 0.04
C LEU A 122 -16.18 -0.26 1.57
N PHE A 123 -17.34 -0.48 2.16
CA PHE A 123 -17.54 -0.46 3.60
C PHE A 123 -18.49 -1.58 4.06
N SER A 124 -18.23 -2.11 5.25
CA SER A 124 -19.07 -3.10 5.93
C SER A 124 -19.16 -2.81 7.43
N ASN A 125 -20.36 -2.92 7.99
CA ASN A 125 -20.62 -2.80 9.44
C ASN A 125 -21.47 -3.98 9.96
N ALA A 126 -20.99 -5.20 9.77
CA ALA A 126 -21.77 -6.44 9.94
C ALA A 126 -22.86 -6.64 8.87
N THR A 127 -22.66 -6.03 7.70
CA THR A 127 -23.47 -6.19 6.49
C THR A 127 -22.54 -6.47 5.28
N PRO A 128 -23.04 -6.96 4.13
CA PRO A 128 -22.21 -7.11 2.94
C PRO A 128 -21.53 -5.79 2.54
N TYR A 129 -20.33 -5.89 1.95
CA TYR A 129 -19.60 -4.70 1.51
C TYR A 129 -20.40 -3.92 0.45
N ALA A 130 -20.54 -2.62 0.67
CA ALA A 130 -21.20 -1.69 -0.23
C ALA A 130 -20.38 -0.40 -0.40
N PRO A 131 -20.59 0.38 -1.48
CA PRO A 131 -19.94 1.67 -1.64
C PRO A 131 -20.20 2.61 -0.46
N ALA A 132 -19.13 3.18 0.08
CA ALA A 132 -19.17 4.20 1.13
C ALA A 132 -19.30 5.61 0.53
N PRO A 133 -19.75 6.60 1.31
CA PRO A 133 -19.52 8.02 1.03
C PRO A 133 -18.04 8.39 1.27
N ALA A 134 -17.14 7.70 0.59
CA ALA A 134 -15.71 7.89 0.68
C ALA A 134 -15.03 7.49 -0.63
N THR A 135 -13.90 8.14 -0.92
CA THR A 135 -13.13 7.92 -2.14
C THR A 135 -11.65 7.79 -1.84
N VAL A 136 -10.92 7.16 -2.75
CA VAL A 136 -9.46 7.12 -2.71
C VAL A 136 -8.88 7.68 -4.00
N THR A 137 -7.82 8.48 -3.90
CA THR A 137 -7.07 9.01 -5.04
C THR A 137 -5.58 8.69 -4.91
N TRP A 138 -4.92 8.55 -6.05
CA TRP A 138 -3.48 8.38 -6.14
C TRP A 138 -2.87 9.62 -6.78
N THR A 139 -1.82 10.13 -6.17
CA THR A 139 -0.97 11.18 -6.74
C THR A 139 0.46 10.67 -6.78
N THR A 140 1.01 10.60 -7.98
CA THR A 140 2.40 10.22 -8.21
C THR A 140 3.28 11.45 -7.95
N ASN A 141 4.15 11.39 -6.94
CA ASN A 141 5.08 12.47 -6.64
C ASN A 141 6.33 12.38 -7.53
N ILE A 142 6.81 11.16 -7.80
CA ILE A 142 7.94 10.89 -8.68
C ILE A 142 7.45 10.10 -9.90
N PRO A 143 7.55 10.64 -11.13
CA PRO A 143 7.08 9.96 -12.34
C PRO A 143 7.59 8.51 -12.47
N GLY A 144 6.68 7.58 -12.78
CA GLY A 144 6.98 6.17 -12.93
C GLY A 144 7.10 5.38 -11.61
N ASN A 145 6.95 6.05 -10.46
CA ASN A 145 7.05 5.46 -9.12
C ASN A 145 8.26 4.52 -8.94
N PRO A 146 9.49 4.99 -9.26
CA PRO A 146 10.65 4.12 -9.41
C PRO A 146 11.09 3.49 -8.09
N LEU A 147 11.58 2.26 -8.17
CA LEU A 147 12.33 1.59 -7.13
C LEU A 147 13.70 1.17 -7.67
N ALA A 148 14.74 1.36 -6.88
CA ALA A 148 16.08 0.85 -7.14
C ALA A 148 16.39 -0.35 -6.24
N ARG A 149 17.35 -1.17 -6.66
CA ARG A 149 17.95 -2.18 -5.80
C ARG A 149 18.54 -1.49 -4.56
N ASN A 150 18.27 -2.08 -3.40
CA ASN A 150 18.62 -1.60 -2.06
C ASN A 150 17.81 -0.40 -1.55
N ASP A 151 16.77 0.04 -2.26
CA ASP A 151 15.87 1.05 -1.70
C ASP A 151 15.23 0.54 -0.41
N ALA A 152 15.25 1.39 0.60
CA ALA A 152 14.61 1.17 1.90
C ALA A 152 13.15 1.65 1.83
N LEU A 153 12.24 0.75 1.43
CA LEU A 153 10.81 1.01 1.31
C LEU A 153 10.14 1.10 2.68
N SER A 154 9.27 2.09 2.84
CA SER A 154 8.46 2.31 4.05
C SER A 154 7.10 2.89 3.70
N LEU A 155 6.15 2.79 4.63
CA LEU A 155 4.82 3.36 4.52
C LEU A 155 4.61 4.34 5.68
N PHE A 156 4.20 5.57 5.37
CA PHE A 156 3.93 6.61 6.35
C PHE A 156 2.46 7.05 6.27
N LEU A 157 1.77 7.08 7.41
CA LEU A 157 0.38 7.48 7.53
C LEU A 157 0.28 8.86 8.17
N ILE A 158 -0.45 9.76 7.53
CA ILE A 158 -0.91 11.03 8.10
C ILE A 158 -2.42 10.91 8.33
N GLY A 159 -2.82 11.05 9.59
CA GLY A 159 -4.20 10.88 10.02
C GLY A 159 -4.37 9.71 10.97
N ASN A 160 -5.35 9.81 11.86
CA ASN A 160 -5.54 8.88 12.96
C ASN A 160 -6.53 7.77 12.58
N LEU A 161 -6.00 6.61 12.14
CA LEU A 161 -6.76 5.37 11.87
C LEU A 161 -6.55 4.35 13.00
N THR A 162 -6.99 4.70 14.21
CA THR A 162 -6.43 4.23 15.50
C THR A 162 -6.79 2.83 15.98
N GLN A 163 -7.62 2.06 15.26
CA GLN A 163 -8.14 0.79 15.79
C GLN A 163 -7.51 -0.46 15.20
N SER A 164 -7.68 -0.72 13.90
CA SER A 164 -7.03 -1.87 13.25
C SER A 164 -6.89 -1.61 11.76
N ALA A 165 -5.71 -1.81 11.21
CA ALA A 165 -5.50 -1.67 9.77
C ALA A 165 -4.37 -2.55 9.23
N VAL A 166 -4.54 -2.95 7.98
CA VAL A 166 -3.55 -3.65 7.17
C VAL A 166 -3.44 -2.92 5.83
N TYR A 167 -2.21 -2.68 5.41
CA TYR A 167 -1.89 -1.99 4.17
C TYR A 167 -0.99 -2.87 3.30
N GLY A 168 -1.17 -2.79 1.99
CA GLY A 168 -0.36 -3.50 1.01
C GLY A 168 0.22 -2.54 -0.01
N VAL A 169 1.54 -2.60 -0.21
CA VAL A 169 2.24 -1.90 -1.28
C VAL A 169 2.70 -2.92 -2.32
N ALA A 170 2.14 -2.84 -3.52
CA ALA A 170 2.50 -3.72 -4.62
C ALA A 170 3.63 -3.12 -5.45
N ALA A 171 4.72 -3.86 -5.61
CA ALA A 171 5.87 -3.49 -6.43
C ALA A 171 6.09 -4.53 -7.53
N SER A 172 6.33 -4.07 -8.75
CA SER A 172 6.81 -4.89 -9.86
C SER A 172 8.29 -4.66 -10.05
N THR A 173 9.10 -5.70 -9.92
CA THR A 173 10.57 -5.61 -10.05
C THR A 173 11.08 -6.58 -11.10
N ALA A 174 12.29 -6.33 -11.62
CA ALA A 174 13.03 -7.34 -12.35
C ALA A 174 13.26 -8.60 -11.49
N ILE A 175 13.36 -9.76 -12.14
CA ILE A 175 13.67 -11.05 -11.51
C ILE A 175 15.18 -11.24 -11.40
#